data_AF-A0A9D8IE93-F1
#
_entry.id   AF-A0A9D8IE93-F1
#
_cell.length_a   1.000
_cell.length_b   1.000
_cell.length_c   1.000
_cell.angle_alpha   90.00
_cell.angle_beta   90.00
_cell.angle_gamma   90.00
#
_symmetry.space_group_name_H-M   'P 1'
#
loop_
_entity.id
_entity.type
_entity.pdbx_description
1 polymer ?
#
loop_
_entity_poly.entity_id
_entity_poly.type
_entity_poly.pdbx_seq_one_letter_code
_entity_poly.pdbx_strand_id
1 'polypeptide(L)'
;MNRRVDTEEAIQHGILLAKQGMLHKALALFKGILQTHPHEPRALINAALIFNTLGEKNKALALLQHCTQIAPSLPDAHYFLGTVYLQNNCYTEAYNAFRSAITCDIEYNPAYEGLQKALSAMGKSIPVDSSDIVFYTGGLPFHGKTMEETGLGGSESALIYMARSIASNGLRVRVYCNCNQPGNYDGVEYSNLTDFHIYRKLHTFPILISSRSLLPFKFDLKARKRILWIHDDTNVAFLEKENPATLPIDKIFSISQWQRNEWSNYFGIPKERFFLTRNGVDLTIFAPGEKRYKNRLIYFSRPNRGLNILLELFPHIRNEVPDAELHIFTYHVPEDENIESFLYQLKRPGIFIYGSLTKKDLAQEIAQSRLMVYPSTFRETSCMAAIESQATGTPVVASTLAALPETIIDNVSGRLIPGDPHSSEFKTNFINMVIYLLKNNTEWERLSKGAQDRCKQHYDWKIIAKEWISELTKENTYENINMRY
;
A
#
# COMPACT_ATOMS: atom_id res chain seq x y z
N MET A 1 1.03 62.81 -10.67
CA MET A 1 1.47 61.47 -11.11
C MET A 1 1.40 60.52 -9.91
N ASN A 2 0.29 59.80 -9.75
CA ASN A 2 0.16 58.79 -8.71
C ASN A 2 1.03 57.58 -9.11
N ARG A 3 2.20 57.43 -8.49
CA ARG A 3 2.88 56.14 -8.46
C ARG A 3 1.93 55.18 -7.76
N ARG A 4 1.31 54.26 -8.50
CA ARG A 4 0.80 53.02 -7.92
C ARG A 4 2.01 52.41 -7.21
N VAL A 5 2.02 52.46 -5.87
CA VAL A 5 2.99 51.69 -5.11
C VAL A 5 2.70 50.24 -5.48
N ASP A 6 3.69 49.58 -6.09
CA ASP A 6 3.59 48.17 -6.40
C ASP A 6 3.29 47.43 -5.09
N THR A 7 2.27 46.56 -5.07
CA THR A 7 1.88 45.81 -3.87
C THR A 7 3.09 45.06 -3.30
N GLU A 8 4.00 44.59 -4.16
CA GLU A 8 5.26 43.98 -3.75
C GLU A 8 6.17 44.97 -3.01
N GLU A 9 6.39 46.17 -3.55
CA GLU A 9 7.22 47.21 -2.94
C GLU A 9 6.64 47.65 -1.58
N ALA A 10 5.31 47.75 -1.48
CA ALA A 10 4.61 48.03 -0.23
C ALA A 10 4.81 46.92 0.81
N ILE A 11 4.73 45.65 0.40
CA ILE A 11 5.00 44.50 1.28
C ILE A 11 6.44 44.54 1.80
N GLN A 12 7.42 44.76 0.91
CA GLN A 12 8.83 44.83 1.30
C GLN A 12 9.10 45.97 2.28
N HIS A 13 8.50 47.14 2.04
CA HIS A 13 8.58 48.27 2.98
C HIS A 13 7.94 47.93 4.33
N GLY A 14 6.78 47.26 4.34
CA GLY A 14 6.13 46.81 5.56
C GLY A 14 6.99 45.85 6.39
N ILE A 15 7.66 44.90 5.72
CA ILE A 15 8.61 43.97 6.35
C ILE A 15 9.80 44.74 6.95
N LEU A 16 10.36 45.71 6.23
CA LEU A 16 11.47 46.53 6.71
C LEU A 16 11.08 47.34 7.96
N LEU A 17 9.91 47.99 7.95
CA LEU A 17 9.38 48.72 9.10
C LEU A 17 9.19 47.81 10.32
N ALA A 18 8.69 46.59 10.11
CA ALA A 18 8.54 45.61 11.18
C ALA A 18 9.89 45.20 11.77
N LYS A 19 10.91 44.95 10.93
CA LYS A 19 12.29 44.64 11.36
C LYS A 19 12.93 45.79 12.16
N GLN A 20 12.54 47.04 11.88
CA GLN A 20 12.98 48.22 12.63
C GLN A 20 12.20 48.46 13.93
N GLY A 21 11.27 47.58 14.30
CA GLY A 21 10.42 47.74 15.48
C GLY A 21 9.27 48.75 15.31
N MET A 22 9.08 49.31 14.11
CA MET A 22 7.98 50.25 13.81
C MET A 22 6.66 49.52 13.55
N LEU A 23 6.22 48.69 14.51
CA LEU A 23 5.13 47.73 14.37
C LEU A 23 3.80 48.38 13.94
N HIS A 24 3.41 49.52 14.55
CA HIS A 24 2.17 50.20 14.18
C HIS A 24 2.17 50.77 12.76
N LYS A 25 3.33 51.27 12.28
CA LYS A 25 3.47 51.77 10.90
C LYS A 25 3.42 50.63 9.90
N ALA A 26 4.13 49.53 10.17
CA ALA A 26 4.07 48.32 9.36
C ALA A 26 2.64 47.76 9.29
N LEU A 27 1.95 47.68 10.43
CA LEU A 27 0.57 47.20 10.49
C LEU A 27 -0.40 48.09 9.71
N ALA A 28 -0.25 49.42 9.79
CA ALA A 28 -1.06 50.35 9.00
C ALA A 28 -0.86 50.12 7.50
N LEU A 29 0.38 49.88 7.06
CA LEU A 29 0.71 49.59 5.67
C LEU A 29 0.07 48.27 5.21
N PHE A 30 0.21 47.18 5.98
CA PHE A 30 -0.42 45.90 5.64
C PHE A 30 -1.95 45.99 5.63
N LYS A 31 -2.56 46.75 6.56
CA LYS A 31 -4.01 47.01 6.51
C LYS A 31 -4.43 47.77 5.24
N GLY A 32 -3.62 48.75 4.79
CA GLY A 32 -3.87 49.45 3.53
C GLY A 32 -3.77 48.52 2.32
N ILE A 33 -2.80 47.60 2.32
CA ILE A 33 -2.71 46.54 1.29
C ILE A 33 -3.98 45.68 1.33
N LEU A 34 -4.39 45.19 2.50
CA LEU A 34 -5.57 44.32 2.64
C LEU A 34 -6.91 45.02 2.33
N GLN A 35 -6.97 46.36 2.35
CA GLN A 35 -8.14 47.10 1.86
C GLN A 35 -8.28 47.03 0.33
N THR A 36 -7.16 46.95 -0.39
CA THR A 36 -7.14 46.91 -1.86
C THR A 36 -7.00 45.48 -2.41
N HIS A 37 -6.32 44.61 -1.66
CA HIS A 37 -6.02 43.22 -1.99
C HIS A 37 -6.33 42.34 -0.76
N PRO A 38 -7.62 42.08 -0.46
CA PRO A 38 -8.07 41.45 0.79
C PRO A 38 -7.59 40.00 0.99
N HIS A 39 -7.09 39.37 -0.08
CA HIS A 39 -6.64 37.98 -0.10
C HIS A 39 -5.13 37.84 -0.32
N GLU A 40 -4.36 38.93 -0.18
CA GLU A 40 -2.90 38.89 -0.35
C GLU A 40 -2.22 38.14 0.81
N PRO A 41 -1.72 36.90 0.60
CA PRO A 41 -1.27 36.04 1.70
C PRO A 41 -0.11 36.63 2.48
N ARG A 42 0.83 37.31 1.81
CA ARG A 42 1.98 37.90 2.49
C ARG A 42 1.58 39.06 3.39
N ALA A 43 0.59 39.86 2.99
CA ALA A 43 0.07 40.93 3.83
C ALA A 43 -0.71 40.39 5.04
N LEU A 44 -1.51 39.33 4.85
CA LEU A 44 -2.21 38.63 5.94
C LEU A 44 -1.23 38.07 6.97
N ILE A 45 -0.23 37.31 6.52
CA ILE A 45 0.81 36.71 7.37
C ILE A 45 1.55 37.78 8.16
N ASN A 46 2.09 38.82 7.49
CA ASN A 46 2.89 39.83 8.18
C ASN A 46 2.05 40.67 9.15
N ALA A 47 0.81 41.01 8.80
CA ALA A 47 -0.11 41.68 9.74
C ALA A 47 -0.40 40.80 10.97
N ALA A 48 -0.59 39.49 10.78
CA ALA A 48 -0.82 38.55 11.88
C ALA A 48 0.38 38.45 12.82
N LEU A 49 1.60 38.35 12.28
CA LEU A 49 2.84 38.31 13.08
C LEU A 49 3.02 39.59 13.91
N ILE A 50 2.69 40.76 13.34
CA ILE A 50 2.70 42.02 14.08
C ILE A 50 1.63 42.04 15.18
N PHE A 51 0.40 41.63 14.89
CA PHE A 51 -0.65 41.55 15.91
C PHE A 51 -0.24 40.63 17.07
N ASN A 52 0.35 39.47 16.77
CA ASN A 52 0.84 38.57 17.80
C ASN A 52 1.97 39.19 18.63
N THR A 53 2.90 39.92 18.01
CA THR A 53 3.96 40.67 18.72
C THR A 53 3.38 41.76 19.63
N LEU A 54 2.24 42.35 19.25
CA LEU A 54 1.50 43.33 20.06
C LEU A 54 0.60 42.70 21.15
N GLY A 55 0.63 41.37 21.32
CA GLY A 55 -0.21 40.65 22.29
C GLY A 55 -1.65 40.40 21.83
N GLU A 56 -1.99 40.75 20.59
CA GLU A 56 -3.33 40.65 20.02
C GLU A 56 -3.57 39.27 19.36
N LYS A 57 -3.42 38.20 20.15
CA LYS A 57 -3.47 36.79 19.72
C LYS A 57 -4.67 36.48 18.82
N ASN A 58 -5.87 36.88 19.22
CA ASN A 58 -7.10 36.53 18.49
C ASN A 58 -7.12 37.12 17.08
N LYS A 59 -6.61 38.35 16.90
CA LYS A 59 -6.52 39.00 15.59
C LYS A 59 -5.48 38.31 14.71
N ALA A 60 -4.36 37.90 15.29
CA ALA A 60 -3.33 37.14 14.58
C ALA A 60 -3.85 35.79 14.07
N LEU A 61 -4.51 35.01 14.95
CA LEU A 61 -5.09 33.73 14.58
C LEU A 61 -6.17 33.87 13.51
N ALA A 62 -7.06 34.86 13.62
CA ALA A 62 -8.10 35.09 12.61
C ALA A 62 -7.53 35.37 11.22
N LEU A 63 -6.47 36.17 11.12
CA LEU A 63 -5.81 36.47 9.85
C LEU A 63 -5.09 35.25 9.26
N LEU A 64 -4.39 34.47 10.09
CA LEU A 64 -3.69 33.26 9.62
C LEU A 64 -4.67 32.15 9.25
N GLN A 65 -5.74 31.96 10.01
CA GLN A 65 -6.82 31.03 9.66
C GLN A 65 -7.47 31.42 8.34
N HIS A 66 -7.78 32.71 8.13
CA HIS A 66 -8.26 33.21 6.84
C HIS A 66 -7.24 32.93 5.72
N CYS A 67 -5.94 33.16 5.97
CA CYS A 67 -4.87 32.85 5.02
C CYS A 67 -4.85 31.35 4.63
N THR A 68 -5.01 30.44 5.60
CA THR A 68 -5.07 29.00 5.32
C THR A 68 -6.33 28.57 4.57
N GLN A 69 -7.42 29.34 4.65
CA GLN A 69 -8.65 29.06 3.90
C GLN A 69 -8.52 29.48 2.43
N ILE A 70 -7.90 30.64 2.17
CA ILE A 70 -7.75 31.16 0.80
C ILE A 70 -6.57 30.54 0.05
N ALA A 71 -5.54 30.11 0.77
CA ALA A 71 -4.32 29.51 0.23
C ALA A 71 -3.98 28.22 1.00
N PRO A 72 -4.81 27.17 0.90
CA PRO A 72 -4.66 25.95 1.70
C PRO A 72 -3.37 25.17 1.44
N SER A 73 -2.75 25.36 0.26
CA SER A 73 -1.48 24.74 -0.12
C SER A 73 -0.24 25.60 0.21
N LEU A 74 -0.39 26.78 0.82
CA LEU A 74 0.73 27.66 1.16
C LEU A 74 1.39 27.22 2.49
N PRO A 75 2.62 26.65 2.50
CA PRO A 75 3.24 26.15 3.71
C PRO A 75 3.48 27.24 4.76
N ASP A 76 3.87 28.44 4.31
CA ASP A 76 4.11 29.60 5.19
C ASP A 76 2.90 29.93 6.07
N ALA A 77 1.69 29.88 5.52
CA ALA A 77 0.47 30.20 6.26
C ALA A 77 0.26 29.25 7.44
N HIS A 78 0.42 27.95 7.20
CA HIS A 78 0.33 26.91 8.23
C HIS A 78 1.48 26.99 9.23
N TYR A 79 2.70 27.26 8.76
CA TYR A 79 3.88 27.42 9.63
C TYR A 79 3.74 28.60 10.60
N PHE A 80 3.34 29.78 10.10
CA PHE A 80 3.15 30.94 10.97
C PHE A 80 1.94 30.79 11.88
N LEU A 81 0.89 30.09 11.44
CA LEU A 81 -0.22 29.69 12.31
C LEU A 81 0.29 28.80 13.47
N GLY A 82 1.13 27.81 13.17
CA GLY A 82 1.76 26.96 14.19
C GLY A 82 2.66 27.75 15.14
N THR A 83 3.42 28.72 14.63
CA THR A 83 4.27 29.60 15.42
C THR A 83 3.46 30.46 16.40
N VAL A 84 2.36 31.06 15.94
CA VAL A 84 1.46 31.84 16.82
C VAL A 84 0.82 30.93 17.87
N TYR A 85 0.36 29.74 17.51
CA TYR A 85 -0.16 28.78 18.50
C TYR A 85 0.90 28.40 19.55
N LEU A 86 2.13 28.10 19.12
CA LEU A 86 3.23 27.70 19.99
C LEU A 86 3.59 28.80 21.00
N GLN A 87 3.73 30.05 20.54
CA GLN A 87 4.03 31.21 21.40
C GLN A 87 2.93 31.53 22.42
N ASN A 88 1.71 31.05 22.16
CA ASN A 88 0.56 31.25 23.02
C ASN A 88 0.13 29.96 23.74
N ASN A 89 1.06 29.00 23.89
CA ASN A 89 0.91 27.73 24.62
C ASN A 89 -0.20 26.80 24.11
N CYS A 90 -0.67 26.97 22.87
CA CYS A 90 -1.62 26.10 22.20
C CYS A 90 -0.86 24.97 21.47
N TYR A 91 -0.25 24.06 22.23
CA TYR A 91 0.74 23.13 21.66
C TYR A 91 0.15 22.08 20.70
N THR A 92 -1.07 21.61 20.95
CA THR A 92 -1.74 20.64 20.07
C THR A 92 -2.07 21.27 18.71
N GLU A 93 -2.59 22.49 18.72
CA GLU A 93 -2.90 23.27 17.53
C GLU A 93 -1.63 23.66 16.78
N ALA A 94 -0.55 23.99 17.51
CA ALA A 94 0.77 24.23 16.92
C ALA A 94 1.28 23.00 16.18
N TYR A 95 1.25 21.83 16.82
CA TYR A 95 1.63 20.55 16.22
C TYR A 95 0.86 20.29 14.93
N ASN A 96 -0.46 20.44 14.96
CA ASN A 96 -1.31 20.22 13.78
C ASN A 96 -1.01 21.21 12.65
N ALA A 97 -0.79 22.48 12.97
CA ALA A 97 -0.46 23.49 11.97
C ALA A 97 0.92 23.26 11.34
N PHE A 98 1.94 22.90 12.12
CA PHE A 98 3.24 22.50 11.56
C PHE A 98 3.15 21.23 10.71
N ARG A 99 2.36 20.24 11.15
CA ARG A 99 2.09 19.05 10.35
C ARG A 99 1.42 19.39 9.01
N SER A 100 0.45 20.30 9.00
CA SER A 100 -0.16 20.79 7.75
C SER A 100 0.84 21.48 6.84
N ALA A 101 1.76 22.30 7.38
CA ALA A 101 2.83 22.91 6.58
C ALA A 101 3.71 21.85 5.89
N ILE A 102 4.03 20.76 6.59
CA ILE A 102 4.80 19.62 6.05
C ILE A 102 3.98 18.85 5.00
N THR A 103 2.66 18.74 5.16
CA THR A 103 1.78 18.16 4.14
C THR A 103 1.78 19.01 2.86
N CYS A 104 1.80 20.34 2.97
CA CYS A 104 1.86 21.24 1.83
C CYS A 104 3.22 21.16 1.11
N ASP A 105 4.31 21.10 1.86
CA ASP A 105 5.66 20.94 1.32
C ASP A 105 6.52 20.10 2.28
N ILE A 106 6.83 18.88 1.84
CA ILE A 106 7.60 17.90 2.63
C ILE A 106 9.06 18.31 2.85
N GLU A 107 9.58 19.31 2.12
CA GLU A 107 10.92 19.86 2.33
C GLU A 107 10.92 21.23 3.02
N TYR A 108 9.77 21.66 3.56
CA TYR A 108 9.64 22.89 4.34
C TYR A 108 10.26 22.76 5.75
N ASN A 109 11.59 22.83 5.80
CA ASN A 109 12.41 22.58 7.00
C ASN A 109 11.99 23.35 8.27
N PRO A 110 11.57 24.64 8.23
CA PRO A 110 11.16 25.37 9.44
C PRO A 110 10.01 24.70 10.21
N ALA A 111 9.09 24.02 9.51
CA ALA A 111 7.98 23.34 10.17
C ALA A 111 8.42 22.14 11.00
N TYR A 112 9.51 21.45 10.64
CA TYR A 112 10.03 20.34 11.43
C TYR A 112 10.58 20.80 12.78
N GLU A 113 11.30 21.93 12.81
CA GLU A 113 11.77 22.54 14.06
C GLU A 113 10.62 23.01 14.94
N GLY A 114 9.60 23.64 14.33
CA GLY A 114 8.38 24.05 15.02
C GLY A 114 7.63 22.86 15.64
N LEU A 115 7.51 21.77 14.87
CA LEU A 115 6.85 20.54 15.29
C LEU A 115 7.61 19.88 16.47
N GLN A 116 8.94 19.82 16.44
CA GLN A 116 9.75 19.33 17.56
C GLN A 116 9.55 20.14 18.83
N LYS A 117 9.53 21.48 18.73
CA LYS A 117 9.25 22.37 19.87
C LYS A 117 7.85 22.12 20.44
N ALA A 118 6.85 21.96 19.57
CA ALA A 118 5.48 21.64 19.99
C ALA A 118 5.41 20.29 20.71
N LEU A 119 6.03 19.23 20.15
CA LEU A 119 6.12 17.90 20.79
C LEU A 119 6.78 17.98 22.17
N SER A 120 7.92 18.65 22.27
CA SER A 120 8.64 18.83 23.54
C SER A 120 7.78 19.55 24.58
N ALA A 121 7.05 20.60 24.19
CA ALA A 121 6.17 21.34 25.09
C ALA A 121 4.95 20.51 25.55
N MET A 122 4.52 19.55 24.73
CA MET A 122 3.47 18.58 25.11
C MET A 122 3.99 17.44 25.99
N GLY A 123 5.30 17.33 26.23
CA GLY A 123 5.91 16.15 26.84
C GLY A 123 5.75 14.89 25.99
N LYS A 124 5.55 15.05 24.67
CA LYS A 124 5.40 13.95 23.72
C LYS A 124 6.70 13.78 22.93
N SER A 125 6.97 12.54 22.54
CA SER A 125 7.98 12.23 21.53
C SER A 125 7.39 11.23 20.55
N ILE A 126 7.88 11.24 19.31
CA ILE A 126 7.65 10.14 18.39
C ILE A 126 8.66 9.07 18.78
N PRO A 127 8.24 7.94 19.36
CA PRO A 127 9.19 6.99 19.92
C PRO A 127 9.94 6.29 18.79
N VAL A 128 11.23 6.07 18.96
CA VAL A 128 12.03 5.25 18.04
C VAL A 128 12.67 4.14 18.84
N ASP A 129 12.58 2.93 18.32
CA ASP A 129 13.29 1.79 18.87
C ASP A 129 14.35 1.29 17.88
N SER A 130 15.46 0.79 18.41
CA SER A 130 16.51 0.12 17.63
C SER A 130 16.04 -1.15 16.90
N SER A 131 14.82 -1.62 17.19
CA SER A 131 14.12 -2.73 16.53
C SER A 131 12.99 -2.29 15.58
N ASP A 132 12.77 -0.99 15.37
CA ASP A 132 11.68 -0.47 14.52
C ASP A 132 11.75 -1.00 13.08
N ILE A 133 10.78 -1.82 12.68
CA ILE A 133 10.57 -2.19 11.27
C ILE A 133 9.53 -1.26 10.68
N VAL A 134 9.97 -0.40 9.77
CA VAL A 134 9.13 0.63 9.15
C VAL A 134 8.70 0.18 7.76
N PHE A 135 7.41 -0.06 7.59
CA PHE A 135 6.79 -0.24 6.29
C PHE A 135 6.34 1.10 5.71
N TYR A 136 6.55 1.26 4.41
CA TYR A 136 6.00 2.34 3.60
C TYR A 136 5.22 1.75 2.44
N THR A 137 4.00 2.23 2.19
CA THR A 137 3.28 1.93 0.95
C THR A 137 2.40 3.08 0.52
N GLY A 138 2.38 3.37 -0.78
CA GLY A 138 1.33 4.21 -1.37
C GLY A 138 0.05 3.41 -1.63
N GLY A 139 -0.83 3.96 -2.47
CA GLY A 139 -1.99 3.26 -3.01
C GLY A 139 -3.31 3.62 -2.33
N LEU A 140 -4.25 2.68 -2.29
CA LEU A 140 -5.58 2.92 -1.72
C LEU A 140 -5.50 3.14 -0.20
N PRO A 141 -6.43 3.92 0.38
CA PRO A 141 -6.50 4.07 1.83
C PRO A 141 -6.81 2.76 2.54
N PHE A 142 -6.03 2.41 3.58
CA PHE A 142 -6.31 1.27 4.45
C PHE A 142 -5.72 1.48 5.85
N HIS A 143 -6.16 0.67 6.81
CA HIS A 143 -5.63 0.60 8.16
C HIS A 143 -5.60 -0.86 8.63
N GLY A 144 -5.14 -1.09 9.86
CA GLY A 144 -4.89 -2.43 10.39
C GLY A 144 -6.10 -3.31 10.61
N LYS A 145 -7.34 -2.90 10.30
CA LYS A 145 -8.58 -3.70 10.38
C LYS A 145 -9.37 -3.77 9.07
N THR A 146 -8.83 -3.19 8.00
CA THR A 146 -9.56 -3.08 6.73
C THR A 146 -9.94 -4.44 6.14
N MET A 147 -9.14 -5.49 6.34
CA MET A 147 -9.43 -6.85 5.83
C MET A 147 -10.62 -7.53 6.54
N GLU A 148 -10.91 -7.12 7.77
CA GLU A 148 -12.05 -7.59 8.57
C GLU A 148 -13.34 -6.83 8.21
N GLU A 149 -13.21 -5.59 7.73
CA GLU A 149 -14.33 -4.69 7.44
C GLU A 149 -14.77 -4.76 5.97
N THR A 150 -13.83 -4.94 5.04
CA THR A 150 -14.10 -4.92 3.60
C THR A 150 -13.07 -5.72 2.79
N GLY A 151 -13.31 -5.86 1.49
CA GLY A 151 -12.34 -6.43 0.57
C GLY A 151 -11.15 -5.48 0.35
N LEU A 152 -9.95 -6.04 0.28
CA LEU A 152 -8.71 -5.29 0.12
C LEU A 152 -7.81 -5.92 -0.94
N GLY A 153 -7.01 -5.08 -1.62
CA GLY A 153 -6.03 -5.52 -2.62
C GLY A 153 -5.02 -6.52 -2.06
N GLY A 154 -4.47 -7.35 -2.94
CA GLY A 154 -3.57 -8.44 -2.53
C GLY A 154 -2.27 -7.96 -1.88
N SER A 155 -1.70 -6.86 -2.37
CA SER A 155 -0.47 -6.27 -1.82
C SER A 155 -0.68 -5.64 -0.44
N GLU A 156 -1.77 -4.90 -0.27
CA GLU A 156 -2.13 -4.27 0.99
C GLU A 156 -2.48 -5.33 2.03
N SER A 157 -3.20 -6.39 1.62
CA SER A 157 -3.46 -7.56 2.47
C SER A 157 -2.18 -8.25 2.90
N ALA A 158 -1.26 -8.51 1.95
CA ALA A 158 0.04 -9.11 2.25
C ALA A 158 0.84 -8.28 3.25
N LEU A 159 0.83 -6.95 3.11
CA LEU A 159 1.49 -6.05 4.04
C LEU A 159 0.89 -6.15 5.44
N ILE A 160 -0.44 -6.11 5.58
CA ILE A 160 -1.09 -6.24 6.90
C ILE A 160 -0.73 -7.58 7.54
N TYR A 161 -0.83 -8.69 6.81
CA TYR A 161 -0.48 -10.01 7.35
C TYR A 161 0.99 -10.11 7.77
N MET A 162 1.90 -9.60 6.95
CA MET A 162 3.33 -9.61 7.26
C MET A 162 3.63 -8.73 8.48
N ALA A 163 3.09 -7.51 8.53
CA ALA A 163 3.27 -6.59 9.64
C ALA A 163 2.77 -7.20 10.96
N ARG A 164 1.54 -7.77 10.97
CA ARG A 164 0.98 -8.48 12.13
C ARG A 164 1.85 -9.65 12.55
N SER A 165 2.32 -10.44 11.58
CA SER A 165 3.13 -11.64 11.86
C SER A 165 4.49 -11.26 12.46
N ILE A 166 5.14 -10.22 11.95
CA ILE A 166 6.38 -9.68 12.53
C ILE A 166 6.13 -9.13 13.94
N ALA A 167 5.07 -8.34 14.14
CA ALA A 167 4.72 -7.79 15.46
C ALA A 167 4.43 -8.89 16.50
N SER A 168 3.78 -9.98 16.10
CA SER A 168 3.53 -11.13 16.97
C SER A 168 4.80 -11.87 17.44
N ASN A 169 5.95 -11.60 16.81
CA ASN A 169 7.26 -12.07 17.27
C ASN A 169 7.96 -11.06 18.21
N GLY A 170 7.23 -10.06 18.73
CA GLY A 170 7.72 -9.10 19.72
C GLY A 170 8.53 -7.94 19.14
N LEU A 171 8.57 -7.80 17.81
CA LEU A 171 9.25 -6.68 17.14
C LEU A 171 8.30 -5.50 16.98
N ARG A 172 8.85 -4.29 17.04
CA ARG A 172 8.05 -3.09 16.82
C ARG A 172 7.86 -2.82 15.34
N VAL A 173 6.61 -2.69 14.90
CA VAL A 173 6.27 -2.50 13.49
C VAL A 173 5.45 -1.23 13.31
N ARG A 174 5.85 -0.42 12.33
CA ARG A 174 5.17 0.80 11.92
C ARG A 174 4.77 0.68 10.46
N VAL A 175 3.55 1.03 10.12
CA VAL A 175 3.06 1.07 8.74
C VAL A 175 2.64 2.49 8.41
N TYR A 176 3.37 3.10 7.47
CA TYR A 176 2.98 4.35 6.87
C TYR A 176 2.31 4.07 5.52
N CYS A 177 1.03 4.42 5.44
CA CYS A 177 0.23 4.28 4.23
C CYS A 177 -0.73 5.47 4.08
N ASN A 178 -1.63 5.44 3.09
CA ASN A 178 -2.76 6.37 3.02
C ASN A 178 -3.79 6.07 4.13
N CYS A 179 -3.34 6.05 5.39
CA CYS A 179 -4.12 5.56 6.51
C CYS A 179 -5.32 6.48 6.78
N ASN A 180 -6.52 5.90 6.68
CA ASN A 180 -7.78 6.59 6.95
C ASN A 180 -8.19 6.51 8.43
N GLN A 181 -7.64 5.55 9.18
CA GLN A 181 -7.83 5.42 10.63
C GLN A 181 -6.49 5.06 11.30
N PRO A 182 -5.65 6.06 11.62
CA PRO A 182 -4.41 5.83 12.35
C PRO A 182 -4.66 5.22 13.72
N GLY A 183 -3.80 4.30 14.16
CA GLY A 183 -3.97 3.60 15.44
C GLY A 183 -3.05 2.39 15.59
N ASN A 184 -3.10 1.75 16.75
CA ASN A 184 -2.44 0.47 16.99
C ASN A 184 -3.42 -0.68 16.76
N TYR A 185 -3.05 -1.61 15.90
CA TYR A 185 -3.84 -2.79 15.56
C TYR A 185 -2.93 -4.02 15.62
N ASP A 186 -3.26 -4.98 16.49
CA ASP A 186 -2.53 -6.24 16.65
C ASP A 186 -1.01 -6.04 16.87
N GLY A 187 -0.63 -5.00 17.59
CA GLY A 187 0.77 -4.66 17.87
C GLY A 187 1.48 -3.86 16.77
N VAL A 188 0.79 -3.46 15.71
CA VAL A 188 1.32 -2.67 14.60
C VAL A 188 0.79 -1.23 14.69
N GLU A 189 1.68 -0.23 14.63
CA GLU A 189 1.31 1.18 14.60
C GLU A 189 1.07 1.65 13.15
N TYR A 190 -0.16 2.04 12.81
CA TYR A 190 -0.52 2.59 11.51
C TYR A 190 -0.61 4.12 11.54
N SER A 191 -0.04 4.78 10.53
CA SER A 191 -0.03 6.25 10.41
C SER A 191 -0.08 6.70 8.95
N ASN A 192 -0.37 7.98 8.74
CA ASN A 192 -0.47 8.54 7.39
C ASN A 192 0.92 8.77 6.76
N LEU A 193 1.02 8.78 5.43
CA LEU A 193 2.26 9.09 4.71
C LEU A 193 2.90 10.43 5.11
N THR A 194 2.12 11.44 5.49
CA THR A 194 2.69 12.69 6.04
C THR A 194 3.58 12.40 7.26
N ASP A 195 3.14 11.50 8.14
CA ASP A 195 3.85 11.16 9.37
C ASP A 195 5.15 10.38 9.09
N PHE A 196 5.27 9.75 7.92
CA PHE A 196 6.54 9.16 7.47
C PHE A 196 7.59 10.24 7.22
N HIS A 197 7.21 11.37 6.60
CA HIS A 197 8.15 12.45 6.34
C HIS A 197 8.65 13.10 7.64
N ILE A 198 7.78 13.22 8.64
CA ILE A 198 8.16 13.62 10.00
C ILE A 198 9.13 12.58 10.58
N TYR A 199 8.74 11.31 10.60
CA TYR A 199 9.55 10.25 11.21
C TYR A 199 10.95 10.16 10.58
N ARG A 200 11.06 10.12 9.24
CA ARG A 200 12.37 9.99 8.55
C ARG A 200 13.31 11.15 8.79
N LYS A 201 12.79 12.37 8.99
CA LYS A 201 13.59 13.59 9.19
C LYS A 201 14.08 13.68 10.63
N LEU A 202 13.24 13.27 11.59
CA LEU A 202 13.55 13.39 13.01
C LEU A 202 14.39 12.23 13.55
N HIS A 203 14.46 11.10 12.82
CA HIS A 203 14.96 9.85 13.38
C HIS A 203 15.92 9.08 12.46
N THR A 204 16.79 8.31 13.10
CA THR A 204 17.53 7.20 12.48
C THR A 204 16.87 5.92 12.93
N PHE A 205 16.58 5.02 12.00
CA PHE A 205 15.81 3.81 12.27
C PHE A 205 16.45 2.61 11.56
N PRO A 206 16.25 1.37 12.05
CA PRO A 206 17.08 0.26 11.61
C PRO A 206 16.65 -0.26 10.23
N ILE A 207 15.35 -0.38 9.97
CA ILE A 207 14.86 -1.05 8.75
C ILE A 207 13.72 -0.25 8.12
N LEU A 208 13.87 0.05 6.83
CA LEU A 208 12.81 0.50 5.94
C LEU A 208 12.44 -0.64 4.97
N ILE A 209 11.16 -0.96 4.88
CA ILE A 209 10.59 -1.84 3.86
C ILE A 209 9.56 -1.04 3.06
N SER A 210 9.91 -0.63 1.85
CA SER A 210 8.98 0.02 0.94
C SER A 210 8.26 -1.04 0.10
N SER A 211 6.95 -1.16 0.25
CA SER A 211 6.12 -2.03 -0.60
C SER A 211 5.65 -1.25 -1.82
N ARG A 212 5.96 -1.78 -3.02
CA ARG A 212 5.48 -1.26 -4.32
C ARG A 212 5.67 0.25 -4.52
N SER A 213 6.72 0.84 -3.96
CA SER A 213 7.02 2.25 -4.14
C SER A 213 8.51 2.52 -4.11
N LEU A 214 8.98 3.30 -5.09
CA LEU A 214 10.36 3.78 -5.13
C LEU A 214 10.55 5.12 -4.41
N LEU A 215 9.44 5.80 -4.08
CA LEU A 215 9.45 7.17 -3.58
C LEU A 215 10.30 7.37 -2.31
N PRO A 216 10.25 6.48 -1.30
CA PRO A 216 11.07 6.65 -0.10
C PRO A 216 12.57 6.73 -0.39
N PHE A 217 13.07 6.00 -1.38
CA PHE A 217 14.50 5.94 -1.69
C PHE A 217 15.01 7.19 -2.41
N LYS A 218 14.12 8.13 -2.76
CA LYS A 218 14.48 9.41 -3.39
C LYS A 218 14.66 10.53 -2.36
N PHE A 219 14.31 10.28 -1.11
CA PHE A 219 14.45 11.23 -0.02
C PHE A 219 15.73 10.98 0.77
N ASP A 220 16.22 12.04 1.41
CA ASP A 220 17.19 11.89 2.49
C ASP A 220 16.52 11.19 3.69
N LEU A 221 17.00 10.00 4.04
CA LEU A 221 16.54 9.21 5.18
C LEU A 221 17.69 8.40 5.78
N LYS A 222 17.62 8.17 7.09
CA LYS A 222 18.67 7.51 7.89
C LYS A 222 18.22 6.11 8.30
N ALA A 223 17.96 5.25 7.31
CA ALA A 223 17.67 3.83 7.55
C ALA A 223 18.93 2.98 7.37
N ARG A 224 19.26 2.12 8.35
CA ARG A 224 20.43 1.21 8.25
C ARG A 224 20.26 0.17 7.13
N LYS A 225 19.03 -0.30 6.89
CA LYS A 225 18.69 -1.24 5.82
C LYS A 225 17.46 -0.76 5.07
N ARG A 226 17.56 -0.65 3.75
CA ARG A 226 16.55 -0.14 2.82
C ARG A 226 16.13 -1.26 1.88
N ILE A 227 14.90 -1.72 2.03
CA ILE A 227 14.38 -2.89 1.33
C ILE A 227 13.22 -2.46 0.44
N LEU A 228 13.29 -2.82 -0.82
CA LEU A 228 12.15 -2.73 -1.73
C LEU A 228 11.44 -4.10 -1.78
N TRP A 229 10.18 -4.15 -1.38
CA TRP A 229 9.34 -5.34 -1.49
C TRP A 229 8.40 -5.21 -2.69
N ILE A 230 8.56 -6.11 -3.66
CA ILE A 230 7.90 -6.02 -4.96
C ILE A 230 6.79 -7.06 -5.08
N HIS A 231 5.64 -6.64 -5.59
CA HIS A 231 4.52 -7.54 -5.92
C HIS A 231 4.18 -7.57 -7.41
N ASP A 232 4.76 -6.63 -8.17
CA ASP A 232 4.45 -6.39 -9.57
C ASP A 232 5.47 -7.05 -10.50
N ASP A 233 5.07 -7.22 -11.75
CA ASP A 233 6.03 -7.48 -12.83
C ASP A 233 6.78 -6.18 -13.17
N THR A 234 7.47 -6.15 -14.31
CA THR A 234 8.25 -4.98 -14.75
C THR A 234 7.41 -3.93 -15.49
N ASN A 235 6.15 -4.20 -15.82
CA ASN A 235 5.32 -3.36 -16.68
C ASN A 235 4.18 -2.69 -15.88
N VAL A 236 4.56 -1.78 -14.98
CA VAL A 236 3.63 -1.03 -14.13
C VAL A 236 3.97 0.46 -14.09
N ALA A 237 2.95 1.30 -13.97
CA ALA A 237 3.06 2.75 -14.10
C ALA A 237 4.09 3.40 -13.16
N PHE A 238 4.22 2.91 -11.91
CA PHE A 238 5.17 3.49 -10.95
C PHE A 238 6.65 3.18 -11.27
N LEU A 239 6.91 2.27 -12.22
CA LEU A 239 8.25 1.96 -12.72
C LEU A 239 8.54 2.68 -14.05
N GLU A 240 7.58 3.41 -14.62
CA GLU A 240 7.79 4.12 -15.87
C GLU A 240 8.90 5.17 -15.71
N LYS A 241 9.97 5.04 -16.51
CA LYS A 241 11.18 5.88 -16.47
C LYS A 241 11.98 5.79 -15.16
N GLU A 242 11.70 4.80 -14.32
CA GLU A 242 12.45 4.54 -13.11
C GLU A 242 13.42 3.38 -13.32
N ASN A 243 14.57 3.43 -12.64
CA ASN A 243 15.45 2.28 -12.54
C ASN A 243 15.82 2.01 -11.07
N PRO A 244 15.24 0.99 -10.42
CA PRO A 244 15.56 0.62 -9.05
C PRO A 244 17.05 0.33 -8.83
N ALA A 245 17.81 -0.04 -9.87
CA ALA A 245 19.24 -0.31 -9.77
C ALA A 245 20.05 0.94 -9.36
N THR A 246 19.58 2.15 -9.71
CA THR A 246 20.26 3.42 -9.43
C THR A 246 19.87 4.04 -8.10
N LEU A 247 18.88 3.48 -7.42
CA LEU A 247 18.39 3.96 -6.13
C LEU A 247 19.15 3.33 -4.97
N PRO A 248 19.22 4.01 -3.81
CA PRO A 248 19.92 3.52 -2.62
C PRO A 248 19.10 2.45 -1.90
N ILE A 249 18.93 1.30 -2.56
CA ILE A 249 18.21 0.12 -2.07
C ILE A 249 19.26 -0.93 -1.69
N ASP A 250 19.23 -1.45 -0.47
CA ASP A 250 20.20 -2.45 -0.02
C ASP A 250 19.78 -3.86 -0.45
N LYS A 251 18.47 -4.16 -0.42
CA LYS A 251 17.94 -5.47 -0.84
C LYS A 251 16.56 -5.36 -1.51
N ILE A 252 16.27 -6.28 -2.41
CA ILE A 252 14.95 -6.42 -3.05
C ILE A 252 14.31 -7.72 -2.62
N PHE A 253 13.11 -7.66 -2.06
CA PHE A 253 12.35 -8.84 -1.67
C PHE A 253 11.42 -9.19 -2.85
N SER A 254 11.79 -10.24 -3.59
CA SER A 254 11.03 -10.78 -4.72
C SER A 254 10.18 -11.96 -4.26
N ILE A 255 8.93 -12.05 -4.71
CA ILE A 255 7.93 -13.03 -4.26
C ILE A 255 7.84 -14.29 -5.13
N SER A 256 8.71 -14.41 -6.14
CA SER A 256 8.95 -15.64 -6.92
C SER A 256 10.30 -15.61 -7.63
N GLN A 257 10.77 -16.80 -8.02
CA GLN A 257 12.00 -16.95 -8.79
C GLN A 257 11.83 -16.38 -10.21
N TRP A 258 10.65 -16.53 -10.80
CA TRP A 258 10.26 -15.88 -12.05
C TRP A 258 10.39 -14.36 -11.95
N GLN A 259 9.74 -13.72 -10.96
CA GLN A 259 9.79 -12.26 -10.79
C GLN A 259 11.22 -11.77 -10.55
N ARG A 260 12.02 -12.48 -9.74
CA ARG A 260 13.44 -12.20 -9.54
C ARG A 260 14.19 -12.17 -10.87
N ASN A 261 14.00 -13.19 -11.71
CA ASN A 261 14.70 -13.28 -13.00
C ASN A 261 14.30 -12.12 -13.93
N GLU A 262 12.99 -11.84 -14.03
CA GLU A 262 12.48 -10.74 -14.85
C GLU A 262 13.05 -9.38 -14.41
N TRP A 263 12.99 -9.08 -13.11
CA TRP A 263 13.50 -7.82 -12.56
C TRP A 263 15.03 -7.71 -12.68
N SER A 264 15.76 -8.80 -12.41
CA SER A 264 17.22 -8.84 -12.55
C SER A 264 17.64 -8.54 -13.98
N ASN A 265 17.00 -9.18 -14.97
CA ASN A 265 17.30 -8.99 -16.38
C ASN A 265 16.90 -7.60 -16.88
N TYR A 266 15.70 -7.13 -16.55
CA TYR A 266 15.15 -5.88 -17.07
C TYR A 266 15.88 -4.65 -16.53
N PHE A 267 16.20 -4.62 -15.23
CA PHE A 267 16.85 -3.49 -14.58
C PHE A 267 18.38 -3.65 -14.43
N GLY A 268 18.95 -4.79 -14.83
CA GLY A 268 20.38 -5.07 -14.67
C GLY A 268 20.81 -5.21 -13.21
N ILE A 269 19.92 -5.72 -12.35
CA ILE A 269 20.18 -5.85 -10.90
C ILE A 269 20.77 -7.24 -10.62
N PRO A 270 21.95 -7.35 -9.97
CA PRO A 270 22.53 -8.65 -9.64
C PRO A 270 21.62 -9.50 -8.72
N LYS A 271 21.56 -10.82 -8.97
CA LYS A 271 20.60 -11.73 -8.29
C LYS A 271 20.83 -11.82 -6.78
N GLU A 272 22.05 -11.58 -6.31
CA GLU A 272 22.45 -11.54 -4.90
C GLU A 272 21.82 -10.37 -4.13
N ARG A 273 21.40 -9.30 -4.81
CA ARG A 273 20.62 -8.21 -4.20
C ARG A 273 19.18 -8.62 -3.92
N PHE A 274 18.73 -9.80 -4.37
CA PHE A 274 17.38 -10.27 -4.14
C PHE A 274 17.30 -11.28 -2.99
N PHE A 275 16.38 -11.06 -2.05
CA PHE A 275 15.88 -12.10 -1.16
C PHE A 275 14.64 -12.75 -1.79
N LEU A 276 14.65 -14.07 -1.96
CA LEU A 276 13.50 -14.80 -2.47
C LEU A 276 12.56 -15.10 -1.31
N THR A 277 11.38 -14.54 -1.39
CA THR A 277 10.27 -14.84 -0.50
C THR A 277 9.03 -15.16 -1.35
N ARG A 278 7.85 -15.04 -0.77
CA ARG A 278 6.56 -15.40 -1.37
C ARG A 278 5.43 -14.67 -0.67
N ASN A 279 4.28 -14.57 -1.33
CA ASN A 279 3.04 -14.29 -0.62
C ASN A 279 2.67 -15.49 0.26
N GLY A 280 1.85 -15.26 1.28
CA GLY A 280 1.35 -16.28 2.19
C GLY A 280 -0.17 -16.24 2.34
N VAL A 281 -0.65 -16.97 3.34
CA VAL A 281 -2.05 -17.11 3.71
C VAL A 281 -2.17 -17.23 5.23
N ASP A 282 -3.26 -16.69 5.79
CA ASP A 282 -3.62 -16.91 7.18
C ASP A 282 -4.42 -18.22 7.31
N LEU A 283 -3.76 -19.26 7.82
CA LEU A 283 -4.36 -20.60 7.98
C LEU A 283 -5.43 -20.66 9.08
N THR A 284 -5.60 -19.61 9.89
CA THR A 284 -6.70 -19.51 10.84
C THR A 284 -8.00 -19.04 10.19
N ILE A 285 -7.90 -18.35 9.06
CA ILE A 285 -9.04 -17.87 8.26
C ILE A 285 -9.31 -18.83 7.10
N PHE A 286 -8.26 -19.19 6.35
CA PHE A 286 -8.35 -20.08 5.18
C PHE A 286 -8.05 -21.51 5.60
N ALA A 287 -9.07 -22.20 6.08
CA ALA A 287 -9.02 -23.59 6.49
C ALA A 287 -10.05 -24.43 5.69
N PRO A 288 -9.88 -25.77 5.63
CA PRO A 288 -10.88 -26.65 5.04
C PRO A 288 -12.24 -26.51 5.73
N GLY A 289 -13.30 -26.43 4.94
CA GLY A 289 -14.68 -26.34 5.42
C GLY A 289 -15.31 -27.71 5.65
N GLU A 290 -16.36 -27.75 6.48
CA GLU A 290 -17.10 -28.98 6.81
C GLU A 290 -17.92 -29.52 5.63
N LYS A 291 -18.42 -28.62 4.78
CA LYS A 291 -19.27 -28.95 3.64
C LYS A 291 -18.60 -28.51 2.35
N ARG A 292 -18.62 -29.38 1.34
CA ARG A 292 -18.13 -29.08 -0.01
C ARG A 292 -19.12 -29.55 -1.07
N TYR A 293 -19.42 -28.67 -2.02
CA TYR A 293 -20.32 -28.96 -3.13
C TYR A 293 -19.55 -29.54 -4.30
N LYS A 294 -19.94 -30.73 -4.75
CA LYS A 294 -19.21 -31.51 -5.75
C LYS A 294 -19.01 -30.78 -7.07
N ASN A 295 -20.03 -30.05 -7.54
CA ASN A 295 -20.03 -29.42 -8.86
C ASN A 295 -19.93 -27.88 -8.81
N ARG A 296 -19.46 -27.33 -7.68
CA ARG A 296 -19.29 -25.89 -7.49
C ARG A 296 -17.87 -25.44 -7.85
N LEU A 297 -17.73 -24.63 -8.88
CA LEU A 297 -16.49 -23.99 -9.30
C LEU A 297 -16.43 -22.56 -8.77
N ILE A 298 -15.24 -22.05 -8.45
CA ILE A 298 -15.05 -20.69 -7.97
C ILE A 298 -13.99 -19.91 -8.78
N TYR A 299 -14.26 -18.63 -8.98
CA TYR A 299 -13.32 -17.63 -9.50
C TYR A 299 -13.39 -16.39 -8.60
N PHE A 300 -12.24 -15.92 -8.09
CA PHE A 300 -12.22 -14.79 -7.16
C PHE A 300 -11.04 -13.84 -7.37
N SER A 301 -10.71 -13.61 -8.63
CA SER A 301 -9.65 -12.69 -9.06
C SER A 301 -10.24 -11.49 -9.82
N ARG A 302 -9.39 -10.56 -10.27
CA ARG A 302 -9.85 -9.45 -11.13
C ARG A 302 -10.33 -9.98 -12.49
N PRO A 303 -11.44 -9.47 -13.04
CA PRO A 303 -12.01 -9.95 -14.31
C PRO A 303 -11.02 -10.03 -15.47
N ASN A 304 -10.11 -9.06 -15.58
CA ASN A 304 -9.09 -9.01 -16.63
C ASN A 304 -8.02 -10.12 -16.54
N ARG A 305 -8.07 -11.00 -15.54
CA ARG A 305 -7.18 -12.14 -15.35
C ARG A 305 -7.82 -13.45 -15.83
N GLY A 306 -8.37 -13.44 -17.03
CA GLY A 306 -8.89 -14.63 -17.71
C GLY A 306 -10.36 -15.00 -17.43
N LEU A 307 -11.15 -14.13 -16.78
CA LEU A 307 -12.57 -14.42 -16.55
C LEU A 307 -13.35 -14.55 -17.88
N ASN A 308 -13.04 -13.70 -18.86
CA ASN A 308 -13.63 -13.77 -20.20
C ASN A 308 -13.42 -15.14 -20.86
N ILE A 309 -12.23 -15.73 -20.71
CA ILE A 309 -11.94 -17.08 -21.21
C ILE A 309 -12.76 -18.11 -20.45
N LEU A 310 -12.77 -18.04 -19.12
CA LEU A 310 -13.53 -18.99 -18.31
C LEU A 310 -15.03 -19.01 -18.67
N LEU A 311 -15.61 -17.84 -18.94
CA LEU A 311 -17.01 -17.70 -19.36
C LEU A 311 -17.31 -18.30 -20.74
N GLU A 312 -16.31 -18.35 -21.63
CA GLU A 312 -16.37 -19.07 -22.89
C GLU A 312 -16.34 -20.59 -22.67
N LEU A 313 -15.53 -21.08 -21.73
CA LEU A 313 -15.35 -22.51 -21.46
C LEU A 313 -16.50 -23.14 -20.67
N PHE A 314 -17.12 -22.37 -19.78
CA PHE A 314 -18.08 -22.90 -18.81
C PHE A 314 -19.32 -23.59 -19.41
N PRO A 315 -19.95 -23.09 -20.50
CA PRO A 315 -21.03 -23.81 -21.16
C PRO A 315 -20.64 -25.23 -21.62
N HIS A 316 -19.41 -25.42 -22.11
CA HIS A 316 -18.91 -26.73 -22.51
C HIS A 316 -18.72 -27.67 -21.31
N ILE A 317 -18.28 -27.15 -20.17
CA ILE A 317 -18.20 -27.91 -18.92
C ILE A 317 -19.60 -28.34 -18.48
N ARG A 318 -20.58 -27.43 -18.55
CA ARG A 318 -21.98 -27.72 -18.18
C ARG A 318 -22.67 -28.73 -19.10
N ASN A 319 -22.29 -28.82 -20.38
CA ASN A 319 -22.82 -29.87 -21.25
C ASN A 319 -22.48 -31.28 -20.72
N GLU A 320 -21.32 -31.43 -20.09
CA GLU A 320 -20.83 -32.71 -19.54
C GLU A 320 -21.15 -32.90 -18.04
N VAL A 321 -21.41 -31.81 -17.32
CA VAL A 321 -21.81 -31.76 -15.91
C VAL A 321 -22.97 -30.75 -15.76
N PRO A 322 -24.23 -31.15 -16.05
CA PRO A 322 -25.37 -30.24 -16.19
C PRO A 322 -25.72 -29.40 -14.95
N ASP A 323 -25.33 -29.86 -13.76
CA ASP A 323 -25.53 -29.19 -12.48
C ASP A 323 -24.29 -28.41 -12.00
N ALA A 324 -23.25 -28.26 -12.84
CA ALA A 324 -22.07 -27.48 -12.48
C ALA A 324 -22.37 -25.99 -12.34
N GLU A 325 -21.94 -25.40 -11.23
CA GLU A 325 -22.12 -23.97 -10.93
C GLU A 325 -20.78 -23.24 -10.94
N LEU A 326 -20.74 -22.02 -11.47
CA LEU A 326 -19.59 -21.12 -11.43
C LEU A 326 -19.94 -19.91 -10.57
N HIS A 327 -19.22 -19.76 -9.47
CA HIS A 327 -19.38 -18.69 -8.50
C HIS A 327 -18.23 -17.69 -8.64
N ILE A 328 -18.55 -16.44 -8.95
CA ILE A 328 -17.59 -15.37 -9.27
C ILE A 328 -17.66 -14.31 -8.18
N PHE A 329 -16.54 -14.02 -7.52
CA PHE A 329 -16.40 -12.98 -6.50
C PHE A 329 -15.37 -11.95 -6.95
N THR A 330 -15.71 -10.66 -6.94
CA THR A 330 -14.76 -9.59 -7.32
C THR A 330 -14.76 -8.47 -6.28
N TYR A 331 -13.59 -7.86 -6.05
CA TYR A 331 -13.47 -6.67 -5.21
C TYR A 331 -13.42 -5.41 -6.09
N HIS A 332 -13.76 -4.26 -5.49
CA HIS A 332 -13.96 -2.95 -6.09
C HIS A 332 -13.29 -2.74 -7.45
N VAL A 333 -14.13 -2.50 -8.46
CA VAL A 333 -13.73 -2.17 -9.83
C VAL A 333 -13.47 -0.66 -9.90
N PRO A 334 -12.34 -0.19 -10.47
CA PRO A 334 -12.15 1.23 -10.75
C PRO A 334 -13.32 1.78 -11.59
N GLU A 335 -13.76 3.00 -11.29
CA GLU A 335 -14.91 3.67 -11.93
C GLU A 335 -14.84 3.71 -13.46
N ASP A 336 -13.64 3.56 -14.05
CA ASP A 336 -13.39 3.61 -15.49
C ASP A 336 -13.66 2.29 -16.25
N GLU A 337 -13.80 1.15 -15.56
CA GLU A 337 -14.16 -0.12 -16.21
C GLU A 337 -15.65 -0.38 -16.01
N ASN A 338 -16.45 -0.25 -17.08
CA ASN A 338 -17.90 -0.56 -17.10
C ASN A 338 -18.17 -2.08 -17.02
N ILE A 339 -17.50 -2.73 -16.08
CA ILE A 339 -17.56 -4.15 -15.77
C ILE A 339 -18.90 -4.51 -15.16
N GLU A 340 -19.60 -3.62 -14.46
CA GLU A 340 -20.94 -3.95 -13.95
C GLU A 340 -21.93 -4.25 -15.08
N SER A 341 -21.89 -3.48 -16.17
CA SER A 341 -22.67 -3.77 -17.38
C SER A 341 -22.22 -5.08 -18.05
N PHE A 342 -20.91 -5.33 -18.10
CA PHE A 342 -20.35 -6.59 -18.60
C PHE A 342 -20.78 -7.80 -17.74
N LEU A 343 -20.66 -7.72 -16.42
CA LEU A 343 -21.04 -8.76 -15.44
C LEU A 343 -22.55 -8.98 -15.42
N TYR A 344 -23.37 -7.94 -15.54
CA TYR A 344 -24.83 -8.06 -15.62
C TYR A 344 -25.27 -8.83 -16.87
N GLN A 345 -24.61 -8.59 -18.01
CA GLN A 345 -24.85 -9.33 -19.26
C GLN A 345 -24.37 -10.80 -19.23
N LEU A 346 -23.62 -11.19 -18.20
CA LEU A 346 -23.06 -12.54 -18.04
C LEU A 346 -23.94 -13.49 -17.22
N LYS A 347 -25.12 -13.06 -16.75
CA LYS A 347 -26.09 -13.97 -16.11
C LYS A 347 -26.55 -15.04 -17.09
N ARG A 348 -26.07 -16.26 -16.87
CA ARG A 348 -26.39 -17.47 -17.65
C ARG A 348 -26.70 -18.61 -16.67
N PRO A 349 -27.40 -19.68 -17.12
CA PRO A 349 -27.66 -20.84 -16.28
C PRO A 349 -26.38 -21.38 -15.63
N GLY A 350 -26.37 -21.47 -14.30
CA GLY A 350 -25.25 -21.96 -13.52
C GLY A 350 -24.14 -20.95 -13.24
N ILE A 351 -24.24 -19.69 -13.66
CA ILE A 351 -23.26 -18.64 -13.33
C ILE A 351 -23.85 -17.70 -12.27
N PHE A 352 -23.13 -17.54 -11.17
CA PHE A 352 -23.49 -16.68 -10.04
C PHE A 352 -22.39 -15.66 -9.82
N ILE A 353 -22.77 -14.38 -9.78
CA ILE A 353 -21.83 -13.26 -9.63
C ILE A 353 -22.16 -12.54 -8.32
N TYR A 354 -21.14 -12.35 -7.52
CA TYR A 354 -21.19 -11.74 -6.20
C TYR A 354 -20.24 -10.55 -6.14
N GLY A 355 -20.54 -9.60 -5.25
CA GLY A 355 -19.68 -8.46 -4.98
C GLY A 355 -18.48 -8.82 -4.10
N SER A 356 -17.88 -7.78 -3.53
CA SER A 356 -16.74 -7.92 -2.63
C SER A 356 -17.18 -8.57 -1.31
N LEU A 357 -16.40 -9.54 -0.85
CA LEU A 357 -16.57 -10.19 0.46
C LEU A 357 -15.42 -9.81 1.40
N THR A 358 -15.66 -9.94 2.71
CA THR A 358 -14.59 -9.96 3.69
C THR A 358 -13.70 -11.18 3.47
N LYS A 359 -12.47 -11.17 4.00
CA LYS A 359 -11.57 -12.33 3.90
C LYS A 359 -12.17 -13.59 4.52
N LYS A 360 -12.91 -13.45 5.62
CA LYS A 360 -13.55 -14.56 6.32
C LYS A 360 -14.68 -15.18 5.49
N ASP A 361 -15.56 -14.36 4.92
CA ASP A 361 -16.69 -14.86 4.13
C ASP A 361 -16.19 -15.47 2.81
N LEU A 362 -15.19 -14.84 2.17
CA LEU A 362 -14.55 -15.39 0.98
C LEU A 362 -13.91 -16.76 1.27
N ALA A 363 -13.22 -16.93 2.40
CA ALA A 363 -12.63 -18.21 2.78
C ALA A 363 -13.69 -19.34 2.89
N GLN A 364 -14.89 -19.02 3.39
CA GLN A 364 -16.00 -19.98 3.46
C GLN A 364 -16.48 -20.39 2.06
N GLU A 365 -16.61 -19.45 1.14
CA GLU A 365 -17.04 -19.74 -0.23
C GLU A 365 -16.01 -20.57 -1.00
N ILE A 366 -14.72 -20.28 -0.81
CA ILE A 366 -13.63 -21.07 -1.37
C ILE A 366 -13.66 -22.50 -0.80
N ALA A 367 -13.79 -22.64 0.53
CA ALA A 367 -13.78 -23.94 1.20
C ALA A 367 -14.97 -24.84 0.82
N GLN A 368 -16.11 -24.23 0.47
CA GLN A 368 -17.30 -24.94 0.00
C GLN A 368 -17.21 -25.34 -1.48
N SER A 369 -16.28 -24.77 -2.24
CA SER A 369 -16.14 -25.00 -3.68
C SER A 369 -15.29 -26.23 -3.98
N ARG A 370 -15.55 -26.88 -5.10
CA ARG A 370 -14.78 -28.05 -5.56
C ARG A 370 -13.42 -27.66 -6.12
N LEU A 371 -13.39 -26.69 -7.02
CA LEU A 371 -12.18 -26.25 -7.72
C LEU A 371 -12.17 -24.74 -7.84
N MET A 372 -10.99 -24.15 -7.70
CA MET A 372 -10.72 -22.84 -8.29
C MET A 372 -10.31 -23.05 -9.74
N VAL A 373 -10.99 -22.37 -10.66
CA VAL A 373 -10.73 -22.46 -12.10
C VAL A 373 -10.17 -21.13 -12.58
N TYR A 374 -8.91 -21.15 -13.03
CA TYR A 374 -8.15 -19.94 -13.27
C TYR A 374 -7.34 -20.00 -14.58
N PRO A 375 -8.01 -19.90 -15.75
CA PRO A 375 -7.34 -19.84 -17.05
C PRO A 375 -6.70 -18.45 -17.26
N SER A 376 -5.81 -18.05 -16.34
CA SER A 376 -5.23 -16.72 -16.25
C SER A 376 -4.42 -16.38 -17.49
N THR A 377 -4.67 -15.19 -18.02
CA THR A 377 -3.86 -14.50 -19.03
C THR A 377 -2.90 -13.48 -18.41
N PHE A 378 -2.92 -13.34 -17.08
CA PHE A 378 -2.11 -12.38 -16.36
C PHE A 378 -0.81 -13.01 -15.86
N ARG A 379 0.30 -12.29 -16.00
CA ARG A 379 1.62 -12.70 -15.54
C ARG A 379 1.69 -12.61 -14.00
N GLU A 380 1.22 -13.66 -13.33
CA GLU A 380 1.24 -13.73 -11.87
C GLU A 380 2.67 -13.79 -11.33
N THR A 381 2.91 -13.06 -10.24
CA THR A 381 4.19 -13.02 -9.52
C THR A 381 4.20 -13.93 -8.30
N SER A 382 3.08 -14.05 -7.58
CA SER A 382 2.84 -15.00 -6.48
C SER A 382 1.35 -15.00 -6.18
N CYS A 383 0.59 -15.86 -6.86
CA CYS A 383 -0.88 -15.73 -6.94
C CYS A 383 -1.55 -16.01 -5.59
N MET A 384 -1.89 -14.96 -4.84
CA MET A 384 -2.47 -15.10 -3.51
C MET A 384 -3.82 -15.83 -3.53
N ALA A 385 -4.64 -15.61 -4.56
CA ALA A 385 -5.90 -16.34 -4.73
C ALA A 385 -5.67 -17.87 -4.86
N ALA A 386 -4.66 -18.30 -5.62
CA ALA A 386 -4.32 -19.71 -5.71
C ALA A 386 -3.80 -20.28 -4.38
N ILE A 387 -3.06 -19.49 -3.60
CA ILE A 387 -2.56 -19.90 -2.27
C ILE A 387 -3.74 -20.04 -1.28
N GLU A 388 -4.63 -19.05 -1.23
CA GLU A 388 -5.87 -19.06 -0.42
C GLU A 388 -6.77 -20.26 -0.79
N SER A 389 -6.92 -20.55 -2.09
CA SER A 389 -7.64 -21.74 -2.56
C SER A 389 -7.02 -23.03 -2.04
N GLN A 390 -5.71 -23.19 -2.19
CA GLN A 390 -5.01 -24.40 -1.75
C GLN A 390 -5.10 -24.59 -0.23
N ALA A 391 -5.06 -23.52 0.56
CA ALA A 391 -5.15 -23.57 2.02
C ALA A 391 -6.49 -24.14 2.53
N THR A 392 -7.59 -23.81 1.85
CA THR A 392 -8.92 -24.36 2.15
C THR A 392 -9.13 -25.79 1.62
N GLY A 393 -8.11 -26.40 1.00
CA GLY A 393 -8.23 -27.69 0.35
C GLY A 393 -9.05 -27.66 -0.94
N THR A 394 -9.10 -26.50 -1.62
CA THR A 394 -9.70 -26.35 -2.94
C THR A 394 -8.59 -26.35 -3.99
N PRO A 395 -8.37 -27.46 -4.72
CA PRO A 395 -7.35 -27.52 -5.76
C PRO A 395 -7.62 -26.50 -6.86
N VAL A 396 -6.54 -26.08 -7.52
CA VAL A 396 -6.58 -25.08 -8.59
C VAL A 396 -6.33 -25.75 -9.93
N VAL A 397 -7.15 -25.45 -10.93
CA VAL A 397 -6.85 -25.71 -12.34
C VAL A 397 -6.49 -24.39 -12.99
N ALA A 398 -5.24 -24.23 -13.44
CA ALA A 398 -4.73 -22.96 -13.93
C ALA A 398 -3.85 -23.07 -15.18
N SER A 399 -3.56 -21.95 -15.83
CA SER A 399 -2.51 -21.87 -16.87
C SER A 399 -1.10 -21.94 -16.26
N THR A 400 -0.08 -22.24 -17.08
CA THR A 400 1.34 -22.24 -16.66
C THR A 400 2.01 -20.86 -16.71
N LEU A 401 1.25 -19.76 -16.81
CA LEU A 401 1.79 -18.44 -17.10
C LEU A 401 2.58 -17.87 -15.89
N ALA A 402 3.78 -17.35 -16.16
CA ALA A 402 4.65 -16.67 -15.19
C ALA A 402 4.92 -17.53 -13.93
N ALA A 403 4.69 -17.00 -12.72
CA ALA A 403 4.97 -17.69 -11.46
C ALA A 403 3.86 -18.64 -10.99
N LEU A 404 2.83 -18.91 -11.80
CA LEU A 404 1.79 -19.89 -11.44
C LEU A 404 2.38 -21.29 -11.14
N PRO A 405 3.36 -21.82 -11.90
CA PRO A 405 4.01 -23.09 -11.59
C PRO A 405 4.82 -23.11 -10.28
N GLU A 406 5.18 -21.95 -9.73
CA GLU A 406 5.79 -21.86 -8.39
C GLU A 406 4.73 -21.84 -7.28
N THR A 407 3.53 -21.38 -7.61
CA THR A 407 2.39 -21.26 -6.70
C THR A 407 1.52 -22.51 -6.66
N ILE A 408 1.48 -23.29 -7.74
CA ILE A 408 0.70 -24.52 -7.88
C ILE A 408 1.66 -25.57 -8.43
N ILE A 409 1.83 -26.69 -7.73
CA ILE A 409 2.66 -27.79 -8.22
C ILE A 409 1.74 -28.74 -8.98
N ASP A 410 1.96 -28.85 -10.30
CA ASP A 410 1.16 -29.73 -11.16
C ASP A 410 1.17 -31.15 -10.62
N ASN A 411 0.00 -31.78 -10.66
CA ASN A 411 -0.24 -33.13 -10.18
C ASN A 411 0.05 -33.34 -8.68
N VAL A 412 0.25 -32.29 -7.88
CA VAL A 412 0.45 -32.36 -6.43
C VAL A 412 -0.58 -31.50 -5.69
N SER A 413 -0.65 -30.20 -5.99
CA SER A 413 -1.57 -29.27 -5.32
C SER A 413 -2.64 -28.68 -6.24
N GLY A 414 -2.58 -29.02 -7.51
CA GLY A 414 -3.52 -28.59 -8.54
C GLY A 414 -3.12 -29.17 -9.89
N ARG A 415 -3.71 -28.64 -10.95
CA ARG A 415 -3.39 -29.01 -12.33
C ARG A 415 -3.05 -27.77 -13.14
N LEU A 416 -1.95 -27.84 -13.88
CA LEU A 416 -1.50 -26.77 -14.77
C LEU A 416 -1.68 -27.17 -16.22
N ILE A 417 -2.30 -26.29 -16.99
CA ILE A 417 -2.52 -26.46 -18.43
C ILE A 417 -1.50 -25.59 -19.16
N PRO A 418 -0.54 -26.19 -19.89
CA PRO A 418 0.43 -25.43 -20.67
C PRO A 418 -0.22 -24.82 -21.91
N GLY A 419 0.41 -23.79 -22.46
CA GLY A 419 0.00 -23.12 -23.70
C GLY A 419 -0.73 -21.79 -23.48
N ASP A 420 -1.06 -21.14 -24.60
CA ASP A 420 -1.79 -19.88 -24.61
C ASP A 420 -3.28 -20.11 -24.25
N PRO A 421 -3.82 -19.46 -23.20
CA PRO A 421 -5.24 -19.54 -22.85
C PRO A 421 -6.24 -19.24 -23.98
N HIS A 422 -5.81 -18.50 -25.01
CA HIS A 422 -6.64 -18.22 -26.19
C HIS A 422 -6.67 -19.36 -27.22
N SER A 423 -5.71 -20.28 -27.18
CA SER A 423 -5.60 -21.38 -28.14
C SER A 423 -6.66 -22.46 -27.95
N SER A 424 -7.13 -23.06 -29.05
CA SER A 424 -8.12 -24.15 -28.99
C SER A 424 -7.61 -25.36 -28.18
N GLU A 425 -6.33 -25.68 -28.30
CA GLU A 425 -5.71 -26.79 -27.56
C GLU A 425 -5.76 -26.57 -26.05
N PHE A 426 -5.36 -25.38 -25.56
CA PHE A 426 -5.48 -25.03 -24.15
C PHE A 426 -6.91 -25.16 -23.68
N LYS A 427 -7.86 -24.56 -24.42
CA LYS A 427 -9.28 -24.54 -24.05
C LYS A 427 -9.85 -25.95 -23.91
N THR A 428 -9.57 -26.84 -24.86
CA THR A 428 -9.97 -28.24 -24.80
C THR A 428 -9.35 -28.96 -23.60
N ASN A 429 -8.04 -28.81 -23.38
CA ASN A 429 -7.35 -29.46 -22.27
C ASN A 429 -7.83 -28.97 -20.90
N PHE A 430 -8.11 -27.66 -20.79
CA PHE A 430 -8.65 -27.05 -19.58
C PHE A 430 -10.05 -27.58 -19.27
N ILE A 431 -10.96 -27.58 -20.25
CA ILE A 431 -12.32 -28.14 -20.10
C ILE A 431 -12.25 -29.60 -19.64
N ASN A 432 -11.46 -30.43 -20.32
CA ASN A 432 -11.30 -31.85 -20.01
C ASN A 432 -10.78 -32.06 -18.59
N MET A 433 -9.81 -31.24 -18.15
CA MET A 433 -9.26 -31.34 -16.80
C MET A 433 -10.28 -30.99 -15.72
N VAL A 434 -11.05 -29.93 -15.93
CA VAL A 434 -12.11 -29.53 -14.99
C VAL A 434 -13.15 -30.65 -14.89
N ILE A 435 -13.65 -31.16 -16.01
CA ILE A 435 -14.63 -32.26 -16.04
C ILE A 435 -14.08 -33.50 -15.33
N TYR A 436 -12.82 -33.86 -15.60
CA TYR A 436 -12.18 -35.00 -14.98
C TYR A 436 -12.16 -34.88 -13.44
N LEU A 437 -11.78 -33.72 -12.90
CA LEU A 437 -11.72 -33.50 -11.44
C LEU A 437 -13.10 -33.33 -10.77
N LEU A 438 -14.12 -32.90 -11.53
CA LEU A 438 -15.51 -32.93 -11.08
C LEU A 438 -16.04 -34.38 -10.97
N LYS A 439 -15.62 -35.27 -11.88
CA LYS A 439 -16.08 -36.68 -11.94
C LYS A 439 -15.22 -37.63 -11.09
N ASN A 440 -13.94 -37.35 -10.86
CA ASN A 440 -13.00 -38.22 -10.14
C ASN A 440 -12.70 -37.73 -8.71
N ASN A 441 -13.34 -38.36 -7.72
CA ASN A 441 -13.16 -38.01 -6.31
C ASN A 441 -11.78 -38.37 -5.76
N THR A 442 -11.28 -39.57 -6.07
CA THR A 442 -9.99 -40.03 -5.55
C THR A 442 -8.85 -39.09 -5.93
N GLU A 443 -8.82 -38.70 -7.21
CA GLU A 443 -7.78 -37.79 -7.68
C GLU A 443 -7.94 -36.38 -7.12
N TRP A 444 -9.18 -35.89 -7.02
CA TRP A 444 -9.44 -34.60 -6.39
C TRP A 444 -9.02 -34.58 -4.90
N GLU A 445 -9.32 -35.63 -4.13
CA GLU A 445 -8.95 -35.75 -2.72
C GLU A 445 -7.44 -35.73 -2.55
N ARG A 446 -6.71 -36.42 -3.45
CA ARG A 446 -5.25 -36.42 -3.49
C ARG A 446 -4.68 -35.03 -3.71
N LEU A 447 -5.18 -34.30 -4.71
CA LEU A 447 -4.76 -32.92 -4.98
C LEU A 447 -5.14 -31.96 -3.85
N SER A 448 -6.32 -32.14 -3.25
CA SER A 448 -6.79 -31.33 -2.12
C SER A 448 -5.88 -31.50 -0.91
N LYS A 449 -5.47 -32.74 -0.63
CA LYS A 449 -4.52 -33.04 0.45
C LYS A 449 -3.15 -32.42 0.19
N GLY A 450 -2.61 -32.59 -1.01
CA GLY A 450 -1.33 -31.99 -1.41
C GLY A 450 -1.34 -30.46 -1.35
N ALA A 451 -2.46 -29.83 -1.74
CA ALA A 451 -2.66 -28.38 -1.62
C ALA A 451 -2.57 -27.89 -0.17
N GLN A 452 -3.31 -28.54 0.74
CA GLN A 452 -3.31 -28.16 2.17
C GLN A 452 -1.94 -28.36 2.82
N ASP A 453 -1.30 -29.50 2.56
CA ASP A 453 -0.01 -29.82 3.17
C ASP A 453 1.07 -28.83 2.73
N ARG A 454 1.07 -28.44 1.46
CA ARG A 454 1.98 -27.43 0.93
C ARG A 454 1.76 -26.05 1.57
N CYS A 455 0.50 -25.64 1.75
CA CYS A 455 0.19 -24.37 2.42
C CYS A 455 0.65 -24.37 3.88
N LYS A 456 0.40 -25.44 4.62
CA LYS A 456 0.84 -25.62 6.02
C LYS A 456 2.36 -25.59 6.16
N GLN A 457 3.09 -26.13 5.19
CA GLN A 457 4.56 -26.21 5.23
C GLN A 457 5.26 -24.92 4.79
N HIS A 458 4.66 -24.15 3.88
CA HIS A 458 5.41 -23.10 3.17
C HIS A 458 4.74 -21.73 3.08
N TYR A 459 3.41 -21.64 3.27
CA TYR A 459 2.65 -20.43 2.95
C TYR A 459 2.00 -19.76 4.15
N ASP A 460 2.09 -20.32 5.36
CA ASP A 460 1.66 -19.59 6.56
C ASP A 460 2.51 -18.31 6.72
N TRP A 461 1.86 -17.16 6.84
CA TRP A 461 2.53 -15.88 7.08
C TRP A 461 3.44 -15.91 8.32
N LYS A 462 3.15 -16.74 9.33
CA LYS A 462 4.02 -16.94 10.50
C LYS A 462 5.34 -17.61 10.14
N ILE A 463 5.36 -18.51 9.17
CA ILE A 463 6.59 -19.15 8.67
C ILE A 463 7.39 -18.11 7.88
N ILE A 464 6.74 -17.43 6.95
CA ILE A 464 7.39 -16.41 6.09
C ILE A 464 7.95 -15.26 6.94
N ALA A 465 7.23 -14.81 7.98
CA ALA A 465 7.71 -13.77 8.87
C ALA A 465 8.98 -14.18 9.63
N LYS A 466 9.12 -15.45 10.05
CA LYS A 466 10.37 -15.94 10.66
C LYS A 466 11.54 -15.91 9.67
N GLU A 467 11.30 -16.29 8.41
CA GLU A 467 12.30 -16.20 7.33
C GLU A 467 12.72 -14.74 7.11
N TRP A 468 11.75 -13.82 7.10
CA TRP A 468 12.00 -12.38 7.00
C TRP A 468 12.81 -11.86 8.19
N ILE A 469 12.41 -12.17 9.42
CA ILE A 469 13.13 -11.73 10.62
C ILE A 469 14.58 -12.23 10.59
N SER A 470 14.80 -13.48 10.18
CA SER A 470 16.16 -14.01 9.99
C SER A 470 16.94 -13.22 8.95
N GLU A 471 16.32 -12.84 7.84
CA GLU A 471 16.96 -12.04 6.80
C GLU A 471 17.24 -10.58 7.23
N LEU A 472 16.29 -9.97 7.92
CA LEU A 472 16.36 -8.60 8.41
C LEU A 472 17.48 -8.42 9.44
N THR A 473 17.76 -9.44 10.25
CA THR A 473 18.79 -9.43 11.30
C THR A 473 20.20 -9.74 10.81
N LYS A 474 20.40 -10.24 9.58
CA LYS A 474 21.74 -10.44 9.00
C LYS A 474 22.47 -9.10 8.87
N GLU A 475 23.74 -9.07 9.28
CA GLU A 475 24.62 -7.92 9.03
C GLU A 475 24.89 -7.77 7.53
N ASN A 476 25.01 -6.53 7.05
CA ASN A 476 25.32 -6.25 5.65
C ASN A 476 26.74 -6.74 5.34
N THR A 477 26.86 -7.87 4.65
CA THR A 477 28.15 -8.42 4.20
C THR A 477 28.90 -7.52 3.22
N TYR A 478 28.27 -6.45 2.70
CA TYR A 478 28.86 -5.52 1.74
C TYR A 478 29.66 -4.37 2.37
N GLU A 479 29.50 -4.09 3.67
CA GLU A 479 30.30 -3.04 4.34
C GLU A 479 31.76 -3.47 4.58
N ASN A 480 32.06 -4.77 4.51
CA ASN A 480 33.42 -5.28 4.70
C ASN A 480 34.32 -5.24 3.45
N ILE A 481 33.79 -4.83 2.28
CA ILE A 481 34.57 -4.80 1.03
C ILE A 481 35.03 -3.38 0.67
N ASN A 482 34.33 -2.33 1.13
CA ASN A 482 34.67 -0.93 0.79
C ASN A 482 35.42 -0.15 1.88
N MET A 483 35.89 -0.81 2.96
CA MET A 483 36.81 -0.21 3.95
C MET A 483 38.27 -0.67 3.80
N ARG A 484 38.62 -1.27 2.66
CA ARG A 484 40.01 -1.54 2.30
C ARG A 484 40.25 -1.09 0.87
N TYR A 485 40.48 0.20 0.65
CA TYR A 485 41.49 0.77 -0.26
C TYR A 485 41.62 2.27 -0.02
#